data_AF-A0A151B7D5-F1
#
_entry.id   AF-A0A151B7D5-F1
#
_cell.length_a   1.000
_cell.length_b   1.000
_cell.length_c   1.000
_cell.angle_alpha   90.00
_cell.angle_beta   90.00
_cell.angle_gamma   90.00
#
_symmetry.space_group_name_H-M   'P 1'
#
loop_
_entity.id
_entity.type
_entity.pdbx_description
1 polymer ?
#
loop_
_entity_poly.entity_id
_entity_poly.type
_entity_poly.pdbx_seq_one_letter_code
_entity_poly.pdbx_strand_id
1 'polypeptide(L)'
;MYLDKNTMVKISNLLNIEEVKSDVNFWMIRTKKGFFYDEFISKEFVALGWNIIDNKVIDYIGTNRTKNKEIKTSIEYKYNSKQGTQILNKCIRFMREIKIGDIIMIPSRRNEEITFAIAGKYFEVDNLNYEKEIEIISRIDNNIDYGTEMICPYKKRRKIKILKKVNGERLNPNLYKVLASYHGISNIDGYAEYILSSIYNIYLWKNRLNAVFNVEKEGDIDAIALSSFIYNSSSLINSFDEGMHVTARVNLNSPGNVILTIQNITNETVNILASHKTLLAIAFIWMLITGGELGPIKFNSLLELIMKFREQNSKLKSDKLDRELKQIQIKKENIELTDEMVKQAEKIKVSSESLQINKDDAKKVINLNSYRDEKDD
;
A
#
# COMPACT_ATOMS: atom_id res chain seq x y z
N MET A 1 -1.11 4.77 32.20
CA MET A 1 0.34 5.08 32.20
C MET A 1 0.89 4.64 30.86
N TYR A 2 1.57 5.54 30.13
CA TYR A 2 2.16 5.19 28.85
C TYR A 2 3.10 4.01 29.05
N LEU A 3 2.97 3.00 28.19
CA LEU A 3 3.93 1.91 28.10
C LEU A 3 5.34 2.48 28.08
N ASP A 4 6.29 1.73 28.65
CA ASP A 4 7.69 2.05 28.39
C ASP A 4 7.90 2.05 26.87
N LYS A 5 8.70 3.01 26.39
CA LYS A 5 8.90 3.26 24.97
C LYS A 5 9.39 2.02 24.22
N ASN A 6 10.14 1.12 24.87
CA ASN A 6 10.64 -0.12 24.28
C ASN A 6 9.51 -1.12 24.05
N THR A 7 8.55 -1.26 24.97
CA THR A 7 7.41 -2.19 24.76
C THR A 7 6.45 -1.71 23.66
N MET A 8 6.23 -0.39 23.54
CA MET A 8 5.51 0.19 22.39
C MET A 8 6.22 -0.11 21.06
N VAL A 9 7.54 0.08 21.03
CA VAL A 9 8.39 -0.20 19.87
C VAL A 9 8.37 -1.69 19.54
N LYS A 10 8.36 -2.59 20.54
CA LYS A 10 8.24 -4.05 20.32
C LYS A 10 6.92 -4.44 19.66
N ILE A 11 5.78 -3.92 20.13
CA ILE A 11 4.46 -4.22 19.54
C ILE A 11 4.34 -3.61 18.13
N SER A 12 4.87 -2.39 17.94
CA SER A 12 4.94 -1.78 16.62
C SER A 12 5.89 -2.51 15.66
N ASN A 13 6.96 -3.15 16.15
CA ASN A 13 7.90 -3.93 15.34
C ASN A 13 7.38 -5.34 15.04
N LEU A 14 6.49 -5.87 15.88
CA LEU A 14 5.81 -7.15 15.67
C LEU A 14 4.89 -7.08 14.44
N LEU A 15 4.28 -5.93 14.20
CA LEU A 15 3.48 -5.69 13.00
C LEU A 15 4.33 -4.97 11.96
N ASN A 16 4.41 -5.49 10.75
CA ASN A 16 5.05 -4.78 9.62
C ASN A 16 4.15 -3.63 9.14
N ILE A 17 3.99 -2.60 9.98
CA ILE A 17 3.19 -1.42 9.68
C ILE A 17 4.01 -0.48 8.81
N GLU A 18 3.50 -0.20 7.62
CA GLU A 18 4.15 0.73 6.70
C GLU A 18 3.67 2.15 6.95
N GLU A 19 4.60 3.06 7.31
CA GLU A 19 4.30 4.47 7.49
C GLU A 19 4.45 5.22 6.17
N VAL A 20 3.31 5.66 5.63
CA VAL A 20 3.25 6.39 4.37
C VAL A 20 3.15 7.89 4.66
N LYS A 21 4.09 8.66 4.12
CA LYS A 21 4.10 10.12 4.25
C LYS A 21 2.78 10.71 3.74
N SER A 22 2.24 11.69 4.46
CA SER A 22 0.94 12.30 4.15
C SER A 22 0.93 13.11 2.85
N ASP A 23 2.10 13.60 2.43
CA ASP A 23 2.33 14.45 1.25
C ASP A 23 2.79 13.67 0.00
N VAL A 24 2.79 12.33 0.08
CA VAL A 24 3.13 11.46 -1.05
C VAL A 24 2.12 11.63 -2.19
N ASN A 25 2.61 11.73 -3.42
CA ASN A 25 1.78 11.73 -4.62
C ASN A 25 1.87 10.38 -5.33
N PHE A 26 0.85 10.09 -6.12
CA PHE A 26 0.67 8.85 -6.85
C PHE A 26 0.64 9.16 -8.34
N TRP A 27 1.46 8.44 -9.09
CA TRP A 27 1.63 8.64 -10.53
C TRP A 27 1.45 7.32 -11.26
N MET A 28 0.82 7.37 -12.44
CA MET A 28 0.94 6.29 -13.42
C MET A 28 1.99 6.69 -14.44
N ILE A 29 2.94 5.81 -14.74
CA ILE A 29 3.86 5.96 -15.87
C ILE A 29 3.76 4.74 -16.76
N ARG A 30 3.40 4.96 -18.03
CA ARG A 30 3.31 3.90 -19.03
C ARG A 30 4.55 3.84 -19.89
N THR A 31 4.96 2.64 -20.21
CA THR A 31 5.95 2.40 -21.25
C THR A 31 5.28 2.41 -22.63
N LYS A 32 6.07 2.46 -23.71
CA LYS A 32 5.57 2.42 -25.10
C LYS A 32 4.88 1.08 -25.36
N LYS A 33 3.54 1.03 -25.24
CA LYS A 33 2.73 -0.20 -25.41
C LYS A 33 3.20 -1.39 -24.55
N GLY A 34 3.85 -1.14 -23.41
CA GLY A 34 4.46 -2.19 -22.60
C GLY A 34 5.90 -2.57 -22.99
N PHE A 35 6.42 -2.09 -24.11
CA PHE A 35 7.69 -2.57 -24.71
C PHE A 35 8.90 -2.40 -23.80
N PHE A 36 9.02 -1.24 -23.13
CA PHE A 36 10.15 -0.96 -22.23
C PHE A 36 9.89 -1.37 -20.77
N TYR A 37 8.82 -2.13 -20.49
CA TYR A 37 8.47 -2.50 -19.12
C TYR A 37 9.58 -3.29 -18.45
N ASP A 38 10.04 -4.38 -19.07
CA ASP A 38 11.06 -5.24 -18.48
C ASP A 38 12.38 -4.50 -18.28
N GLU A 39 12.75 -3.60 -19.21
CA GLU A 39 13.91 -2.74 -19.04
C GLU A 39 13.76 -1.78 -17.85
N PHE A 40 12.57 -1.16 -17.69
CA PHE A 40 12.32 -0.24 -16.58
C PHE A 40 12.45 -0.94 -15.23
N ILE A 41 11.90 -2.15 -15.12
CA ILE A 41 11.94 -2.91 -13.87
C ILE A 41 13.34 -3.47 -13.60
N SER A 42 13.98 -4.10 -14.59
CA SER A 42 15.31 -4.71 -14.42
C SER A 42 16.43 -3.69 -14.19
N LYS A 43 16.36 -2.52 -14.82
CA LYS A 43 17.36 -1.45 -14.68
C LYS A 43 16.95 -0.37 -13.66
N GLU A 44 15.85 -0.59 -12.94
CA GLU A 44 15.34 0.27 -11.87
C GLU A 44 15.23 1.76 -12.25
N PHE A 45 14.62 2.02 -13.41
CA PHE A 45 14.25 3.39 -13.80
C PHE A 45 12.92 3.45 -14.53
N VAL A 46 12.28 4.61 -14.49
CA VAL A 46 11.23 4.99 -15.43
C VAL A 46 11.70 6.14 -16.31
N ALA A 47 11.16 6.24 -17.51
CA ALA A 47 11.55 7.28 -18.45
C ALA A 47 10.36 7.83 -19.24
N LEU A 48 10.52 9.05 -19.75
CA LEU A 48 9.52 9.73 -20.57
C LEU A 48 10.17 10.28 -21.84
N GLY A 49 9.51 10.08 -22.99
CA GLY A 49 9.97 10.53 -24.30
C GLY A 49 9.98 12.05 -24.49
N TRP A 50 10.06 12.49 -25.74
CA TRP A 50 10.25 13.88 -26.17
C TRP A 50 11.63 14.44 -25.81
N ASN A 51 12.69 13.80 -26.27
CA ASN A 51 14.10 14.11 -25.98
C ASN A 51 14.55 15.52 -26.37
N ILE A 52 13.77 16.25 -27.18
CA ILE A 52 13.95 17.71 -27.35
C ILE A 52 13.85 18.46 -26.01
N ILE A 53 13.02 17.98 -25.07
CA ILE A 53 12.85 18.60 -23.76
C ILE A 53 13.79 17.94 -22.77
N ASP A 54 14.70 18.74 -22.22
CA ASP A 54 15.62 18.42 -21.14
C ASP A 54 15.72 19.60 -20.16
N ASN A 55 16.54 19.47 -19.11
CA ASN A 55 16.71 20.49 -18.08
C ASN A 55 17.17 21.81 -18.67
N LYS A 56 18.08 21.78 -19.65
CA LYS A 56 18.57 23.00 -20.33
C LYS A 56 17.43 23.72 -21.03
N VAL A 57 16.51 22.99 -21.68
CA VAL A 57 15.32 23.57 -22.31
C VAL A 57 14.36 24.14 -21.28
N ILE A 58 14.10 23.43 -20.17
CA ILE A 58 13.22 23.95 -19.11
C ILE A 58 13.81 25.23 -18.48
N ASP A 59 15.11 25.24 -18.22
CA ASP A 59 15.80 26.40 -17.65
C ASP A 59 15.84 27.57 -18.64
N TYR A 60 16.00 27.28 -19.95
CA TYR A 60 15.91 28.29 -21.02
C TYR A 60 14.52 28.97 -21.05
N ILE A 61 13.44 28.18 -20.96
CA ILE A 61 12.07 28.70 -20.95
C ILE A 61 11.86 29.62 -19.74
N GLY A 62 12.25 29.16 -18.54
CA GLY A 62 12.00 29.88 -17.29
C GLY A 62 10.53 30.31 -17.17
N THR A 63 10.31 31.60 -16.88
CA THR A 63 8.96 32.22 -16.84
C THR A 63 8.59 32.94 -18.15
N ASN A 64 9.42 32.85 -19.20
CA ASN A 64 9.27 33.63 -20.42
C ASN A 64 8.24 33.01 -21.38
N ARG A 65 7.15 33.75 -21.64
CA ARG A 65 6.05 33.31 -22.51
C ARG A 65 6.46 33.13 -23.98
N THR A 66 7.34 33.97 -24.50
CA THR A 66 7.81 33.89 -25.89
C THR A 66 8.62 32.62 -26.10
N LYS A 67 9.61 32.36 -25.23
CA LYS A 67 10.41 31.12 -25.26
C LYS A 67 9.55 29.88 -25.09
N ASN A 68 8.54 29.94 -24.21
CA ASN A 68 7.57 28.86 -24.04
C ASN A 68 6.82 28.55 -25.35
N LYS A 69 6.40 29.58 -26.11
CA LYS A 69 5.74 29.43 -27.41
C LYS A 69 6.68 28.84 -28.47
N GLU A 70 7.92 29.32 -28.54
CA GLU A 70 8.96 28.80 -29.44
C GLU A 70 9.19 27.30 -29.25
N ILE A 71 9.38 26.87 -27.99
CA ILE A 71 9.60 25.45 -27.69
C ILE A 71 8.37 24.61 -28.06
N LYS A 72 7.15 25.09 -27.80
CA LYS A 72 5.92 24.41 -28.23
C LYS A 72 5.89 24.20 -29.75
N THR A 73 6.15 25.24 -30.54
CA THR A 73 6.21 25.12 -32.00
C THR A 73 7.32 24.18 -32.46
N SER A 74 8.49 24.19 -31.80
CA SER A 74 9.59 23.27 -32.11
C SER A 74 9.21 21.80 -31.84
N ILE A 75 8.51 21.51 -30.73
CA ILE A 75 7.98 20.18 -30.43
C ILE A 75 7.01 19.73 -31.53
N GLU A 76 6.09 20.61 -31.92
CA GLU A 76 5.05 20.30 -32.91
C GLU A 76 5.66 19.95 -34.28
N TYR A 77 6.67 20.72 -34.70
CA TYR A 77 7.42 20.47 -35.93
C TYR A 77 8.18 19.14 -35.87
N LYS A 78 9.01 18.92 -34.84
CA LYS A 78 9.89 17.74 -34.78
C LYS A 78 9.15 16.42 -34.58
N TYR A 79 8.06 16.41 -33.82
CA TYR A 79 7.28 15.20 -33.54
C TYR A 79 6.03 15.08 -34.43
N ASN A 80 5.87 15.95 -35.42
CA ASN A 80 4.70 16.01 -36.31
C ASN A 80 3.37 15.89 -35.53
N SER A 81 3.23 16.70 -34.48
CA SER A 81 2.12 16.61 -33.52
C SER A 81 1.54 17.99 -33.26
N LYS A 82 0.22 18.12 -33.09
CA LYS A 82 -0.44 19.38 -32.68
C LYS A 82 -0.54 19.54 -31.16
N GLN A 83 0.21 18.76 -30.40
CA GLN A 83 0.08 18.65 -28.95
C GLN A 83 1.27 19.24 -28.20
N GLY A 84 1.97 20.25 -28.75
CA GLY A 84 3.19 20.81 -28.17
C GLY A 84 3.02 21.24 -26.72
N THR A 85 1.89 21.88 -26.39
CA THR A 85 1.55 22.27 -25.02
C THR A 85 1.39 21.07 -24.08
N GLN A 86 0.64 20.04 -24.49
CA GLN A 86 0.39 18.87 -23.65
C GLN A 86 1.68 18.07 -23.42
N ILE A 87 2.51 17.94 -24.47
CA ILE A 87 3.81 17.28 -24.42
C ILE A 87 4.75 18.00 -23.44
N LEU A 88 4.86 19.33 -23.56
CA LEU A 88 5.69 20.13 -22.67
C LEU A 88 5.23 19.99 -21.21
N ASN A 89 3.92 20.07 -20.95
CA ASN A 89 3.38 19.92 -19.60
C ASN A 89 3.63 18.52 -19.02
N LYS A 90 3.53 17.46 -19.83
CA LYS A 90 3.89 16.09 -19.39
C LYS A 90 5.37 15.97 -19.01
N CYS A 91 6.25 16.60 -19.78
CA CYS A 91 7.68 16.60 -19.47
C CYS A 91 7.98 17.40 -18.19
N ILE A 92 7.38 18.58 -18.02
CA ILE A 92 7.51 19.37 -16.79
C ILE A 92 7.02 18.57 -15.58
N ARG A 93 5.86 17.91 -15.67
CA ARG A 93 5.35 17.04 -14.61
C ARG A 93 6.34 15.96 -14.22
N PHE A 94 6.83 15.22 -15.20
CA PHE A 94 7.81 14.16 -14.96
C PHE A 94 9.11 14.69 -14.37
N MET A 95 9.62 15.83 -14.84
CA MET A 95 10.92 16.36 -14.41
C MET A 95 10.85 17.09 -13.07
N ARG A 96 9.78 17.83 -12.79
CA ARG A 96 9.70 18.79 -11.67
C ARG A 96 8.63 18.46 -10.64
N GLU A 97 7.50 17.86 -11.04
CA GLU A 97 6.37 17.61 -10.11
C GLU A 97 6.48 16.27 -9.40
N ILE A 98 6.96 15.21 -10.07
CA ILE A 98 7.25 13.94 -9.38
C ILE A 98 8.38 14.18 -8.37
N LYS A 99 8.17 13.80 -7.10
CA LYS A 99 9.16 13.97 -6.03
C LYS A 99 9.78 12.63 -5.65
N ILE A 100 10.94 12.70 -5.00
CA ILE A 100 11.53 11.51 -4.38
C ILE A 100 10.59 11.05 -3.27
N GLY A 101 10.23 9.77 -3.27
CA GLY A 101 9.28 9.19 -2.31
C GLY A 101 7.85 9.03 -2.85
N ASP A 102 7.50 9.66 -3.98
CA ASP A 102 6.20 9.44 -4.63
C ASP A 102 6.04 7.98 -5.07
N ILE A 103 4.80 7.49 -5.17
CA ILE A 103 4.52 6.12 -5.61
C ILE A 103 4.14 6.12 -7.10
N ILE A 104 4.80 5.27 -7.88
CA ILE A 104 4.59 5.12 -9.31
C ILE A 104 3.97 3.74 -9.59
N MET A 105 2.84 3.75 -10.28
CA MET A 105 2.20 2.59 -10.90
C MET A 105 2.67 2.45 -12.34
N ILE A 106 3.24 1.29 -12.68
CA ILE A 106 3.84 0.98 -13.98
C ILE A 106 3.15 -0.28 -14.53
N PRO A 107 2.22 -0.14 -15.50
CA PRO A 107 1.61 -1.32 -16.13
C PRO A 107 2.55 -1.94 -17.17
N SER A 108 2.54 -3.27 -17.22
CA SER A 108 3.17 -4.05 -18.28
C SER A 108 2.32 -4.07 -19.56
N ARG A 109 2.81 -4.78 -20.59
CA ARG A 109 2.04 -5.00 -21.81
C ARG A 109 0.71 -5.68 -21.46
N ARG A 110 -0.39 -5.18 -22.06
CA ARG A 110 -1.77 -5.65 -21.80
C ARG A 110 -2.20 -5.59 -20.32
N ASN A 111 -1.46 -4.87 -19.48
CA ASN A 111 -1.69 -4.79 -18.04
C ASN A 111 -1.64 -6.16 -17.32
N GLU A 112 -0.91 -7.15 -17.87
CA GLU A 112 -0.79 -8.49 -17.27
C GLU A 112 -0.14 -8.44 -15.88
N GLU A 113 0.80 -7.51 -15.70
CA GLU A 113 1.46 -7.23 -14.42
C GLU A 113 1.46 -5.72 -14.18
N ILE A 114 1.18 -5.33 -12.94
CA ILE A 114 1.29 -3.96 -12.46
C ILE A 114 2.41 -3.91 -11.43
N THR A 115 3.43 -3.10 -11.71
CA THR A 115 4.49 -2.82 -10.75
C THR A 115 4.23 -1.50 -10.04
N PHE A 116 4.27 -1.51 -8.71
CA PHE A 116 4.33 -0.33 -7.87
C PHE A 116 5.78 -0.10 -7.43
N ALA A 117 6.24 1.15 -7.49
CA ALA A 117 7.61 1.52 -7.14
C ALA A 117 7.69 2.91 -6.50
N ILE A 118 8.68 3.13 -5.64
CA ILE A 118 9.01 4.45 -5.11
C ILE A 118 9.82 5.23 -6.15
N ALA A 119 9.42 6.46 -6.42
CA ALA A 119 10.15 7.41 -7.25
C ALA A 119 11.45 7.85 -6.57
N GLY A 120 12.55 7.77 -7.30
CA GLY A 120 13.87 8.24 -6.91
C GLY A 120 14.29 9.51 -7.66
N LYS A 121 15.61 9.78 -7.61
CA LYS A 121 16.22 10.98 -8.20
C LYS A 121 16.04 11.00 -9.73
N TYR A 122 15.75 12.18 -10.26
CA TYR A 122 15.75 12.47 -11.69
C TYR A 122 17.18 12.57 -12.24
N PHE A 123 17.40 12.05 -13.44
CA PHE A 123 18.65 12.16 -14.18
C PHE A 123 18.40 12.14 -15.70
N GLU A 124 19.38 12.60 -16.47
CA GLU A 124 19.35 12.59 -17.93
C GLU A 124 20.49 11.73 -18.49
N VAL A 125 20.27 11.17 -19.69
CA VAL A 125 21.28 10.41 -20.42
C VAL A 125 21.74 11.22 -21.64
N ASP A 126 22.99 11.66 -21.65
CA ASP A 126 23.49 12.64 -22.63
C ASP A 126 23.53 12.14 -24.08
N ASN A 127 23.68 10.82 -24.29
CA ASN A 127 23.85 10.22 -25.63
C ASN A 127 22.52 9.91 -26.37
N LEU A 128 21.39 10.39 -25.86
CA LEU A 128 20.05 10.17 -26.42
C LEU A 128 19.48 11.49 -26.99
N ASN A 129 19.06 11.46 -28.25
CA ASN A 129 18.51 12.61 -28.97
C ASN A 129 17.11 12.30 -29.56
N TYR A 130 16.46 13.30 -30.13
CA TYR A 130 15.09 13.14 -30.67
C TYR A 130 15.03 12.30 -31.94
N GLU A 131 16.10 12.27 -32.75
CA GLU A 131 16.13 11.53 -34.02
C GLU A 131 16.17 10.02 -33.76
N LYS A 132 17.06 9.58 -32.88
CA LYS A 132 17.12 8.18 -32.41
C LYS A 132 15.82 7.76 -31.71
N GLU A 133 15.21 8.67 -30.95
CA GLU A 133 13.89 8.41 -30.36
C GLU A 133 12.84 8.14 -31.44
N ILE A 134 12.72 9.02 -32.44
CA ILE A 134 11.74 8.85 -33.53
C ILE A 134 12.01 7.56 -34.31
N GLU A 135 13.26 7.25 -34.62
CA GLU A 135 13.66 6.03 -35.32
C GLU A 135 13.24 4.77 -34.54
N ILE A 136 13.65 4.65 -33.27
CA ILE A 136 13.34 3.48 -32.43
C ILE A 136 11.83 3.34 -32.20
N ILE A 137 11.14 4.46 -31.97
CA ILE A 137 9.68 4.43 -31.77
C ILE A 137 8.95 4.05 -33.06
N SER A 138 9.41 4.52 -34.22
CA SER A 138 8.87 4.12 -35.52
C SER A 138 9.07 2.63 -35.78
N ARG A 139 10.25 2.09 -35.45
CA ARG A 139 10.52 0.64 -35.55
C ARG A 139 9.55 -0.18 -34.70
N ILE A 140 9.34 0.22 -33.44
CA ILE A 140 8.40 -0.43 -32.53
C ILE A 140 6.96 -0.35 -33.05
N ASP A 141 6.53 0.81 -33.57
CA ASP A 141 5.16 0.98 -34.06
C ASP A 141 4.88 0.20 -35.34
N ASN A 142 5.89 0.00 -36.19
CA ASN A 142 5.80 -0.74 -37.45
C ASN A 142 6.29 -2.20 -37.34
N ASN A 143 6.61 -2.70 -36.15
CA ASN A 143 7.18 -4.03 -35.90
C ASN A 143 8.42 -4.35 -36.76
N ILE A 144 9.32 -3.37 -36.95
CA ILE A 144 10.55 -3.52 -37.72
C ILE A 144 11.69 -3.94 -36.80
N ASP A 145 12.23 -5.13 -37.01
CA ASP A 145 13.40 -5.64 -36.29
C ASP A 145 14.63 -5.70 -37.20
N TYR A 146 15.74 -5.16 -36.73
CA TYR A 146 17.04 -5.17 -37.40
C TYR A 146 18.02 -6.14 -36.72
N GLY A 147 17.55 -7.03 -35.84
CA GLY A 147 18.40 -7.96 -35.09
C GLY A 147 19.24 -7.28 -34.01
N THR A 148 18.80 -6.11 -33.53
CA THR A 148 19.48 -5.32 -32.51
C THR A 148 18.54 -5.06 -31.34
N GLU A 149 19.06 -5.12 -30.11
CA GLU A 149 18.29 -4.85 -28.91
C GLU A 149 17.74 -3.41 -28.94
N MET A 150 16.41 -3.27 -28.94
CA MET A 150 15.74 -1.97 -28.89
C MET A 150 15.63 -1.50 -27.43
N ILE A 151 16.67 -0.83 -26.96
CA ILE A 151 16.70 -0.21 -25.63
C ILE A 151 15.89 1.10 -25.60
N CYS A 152 15.43 1.50 -24.41
CA CYS A 152 14.66 2.71 -24.20
C CYS A 152 15.43 3.96 -24.66
N PRO A 153 14.93 4.68 -25.69
CA PRO A 153 15.63 5.81 -26.26
C PRO A 153 15.41 7.11 -25.49
N TYR A 154 14.77 7.07 -24.32
CA TYR A 154 14.35 8.28 -23.60
C TYR A 154 15.45 8.84 -22.71
N LYS A 155 15.77 10.11 -22.94
CA LYS A 155 16.77 10.90 -22.21
C LYS A 155 16.38 11.13 -20.76
N LYS A 156 15.13 11.50 -20.51
CA LYS A 156 14.62 11.87 -19.19
C LYS A 156 14.29 10.62 -18.38
N ARG A 157 15.02 10.39 -17.28
CA ARG A 157 14.86 9.20 -16.44
C ARG A 157 14.70 9.55 -14.96
N ARG A 158 14.03 8.66 -14.23
CA ARG A 158 13.99 8.66 -12.76
C ARG A 158 14.34 7.29 -12.26
N LYS A 159 15.20 7.22 -11.25
CA LYS A 159 15.43 5.98 -10.51
C LYS A 159 14.12 5.54 -9.86
N ILE A 160 13.94 4.23 -9.70
CA ILE A 160 12.83 3.67 -8.94
C ILE A 160 13.33 2.61 -7.98
N LYS A 161 12.59 2.36 -6.89
CA LYS A 161 12.75 1.18 -6.04
C LYS A 161 11.46 0.39 -6.09
N ILE A 162 11.51 -0.87 -6.53
CA ILE A 162 10.31 -1.70 -6.64
C ILE A 162 9.71 -1.97 -5.25
N LEU A 163 8.41 -1.72 -5.10
CA LEU A 163 7.65 -2.03 -3.89
C LEU A 163 6.97 -3.38 -4.00
N LYS A 164 6.20 -3.58 -5.08
CA LYS A 164 5.39 -4.79 -5.27
C LYS A 164 5.03 -4.97 -6.74
N LYS A 165 4.92 -6.23 -7.14
CA LYS A 165 4.32 -6.65 -8.41
C LYS A 165 2.99 -7.31 -8.13
N VAL A 166 1.97 -6.95 -8.89
CA VAL A 166 0.61 -7.47 -8.75
C VAL A 166 0.13 -7.95 -10.11
N ASN A 167 -0.45 -9.14 -10.19
CA ASN A 167 -1.10 -9.61 -11.41
C ASN A 167 -2.27 -8.66 -11.74
N GLY A 168 -2.36 -8.24 -13.01
CA GLY A 168 -3.41 -7.38 -13.51
C GLY A 168 -4.82 -7.83 -13.13
N GLU A 169 -5.10 -9.13 -13.19
CA GLU A 169 -6.40 -9.73 -12.86
C GLU A 169 -6.79 -9.52 -11.40
N ARG A 170 -5.80 -9.45 -10.50
CA ARG A 170 -5.98 -9.20 -9.06
C ARG A 170 -5.99 -7.71 -8.71
N LEU A 171 -5.87 -6.83 -9.69
CA LEU A 171 -5.87 -5.39 -9.45
C LEU A 171 -7.26 -4.92 -8.99
N ASN A 172 -7.30 -4.00 -8.02
CA ASN A 172 -8.55 -3.40 -7.60
C ASN A 172 -9.31 -2.81 -8.81
N PRO A 173 -10.61 -3.12 -9.01
CA PRO A 173 -11.31 -2.68 -10.21
C PRO A 173 -11.38 -1.16 -10.41
N ASN A 174 -11.29 -0.37 -9.33
CA ASN A 174 -11.22 1.08 -9.45
C ASN A 174 -9.95 1.55 -10.17
N LEU A 175 -8.85 0.78 -10.10
CA LEU A 175 -7.61 1.07 -10.80
C LEU A 175 -7.68 0.73 -12.29
N TYR A 176 -8.64 -0.09 -12.77
CA TYR A 176 -8.83 -0.25 -14.21
C TYR A 176 -9.23 1.05 -14.91
N LYS A 177 -9.91 1.97 -14.20
CA LYS A 177 -10.22 3.31 -14.74
C LYS A 177 -8.95 4.11 -15.03
N VAL A 178 -7.92 3.96 -14.20
CA VAL A 178 -6.59 4.53 -14.44
C VAL A 178 -5.95 3.89 -15.68
N LEU A 179 -6.12 2.57 -15.83
CA LEU A 179 -5.63 1.80 -16.97
C LEU A 179 -6.36 2.08 -18.29
N ALA A 180 -7.50 2.77 -18.28
CA ALA A 180 -8.15 3.24 -19.51
C ALA A 180 -7.48 4.51 -20.11
N SER A 181 -6.72 5.28 -19.33
CA SER A 181 -6.12 6.54 -19.79
C SER A 181 -4.89 6.31 -20.68
N TYR A 182 -4.95 6.66 -21.97
CA TYR A 182 -3.82 6.50 -22.91
C TYR A 182 -2.63 7.47 -22.68
N HIS A 183 -2.59 8.20 -21.58
CA HIS A 183 -1.50 9.12 -21.29
C HIS A 183 -0.27 8.38 -20.74
N GLY A 184 0.92 8.79 -21.21
CA GLY A 184 2.20 8.22 -20.76
C GLY A 184 2.55 8.57 -19.30
N ILE A 185 1.97 9.64 -18.76
CA ILE A 185 2.07 10.05 -17.37
C ILE A 185 0.73 10.63 -16.92
N SER A 186 0.26 10.22 -15.74
CA SER A 186 -0.96 10.73 -15.11
C SER A 186 -0.77 10.86 -13.60
N ASN A 187 -1.25 11.95 -13.01
CA ASN A 187 -1.47 11.99 -11.57
C ASN A 187 -2.69 11.14 -11.24
N ILE A 188 -2.58 10.29 -10.21
CA ILE A 188 -3.60 9.33 -9.80
C ILE A 188 -3.84 9.40 -8.28
N ASP A 189 -3.65 10.58 -7.69
CA ASP A 189 -3.85 10.81 -6.24
C ASP A 189 -5.28 10.45 -5.79
N GLY A 190 -6.26 10.64 -6.67
CA GLY A 190 -7.65 10.22 -6.43
C GLY A 190 -7.83 8.71 -6.22
N TYR A 191 -6.81 7.91 -6.54
CA TYR A 191 -6.79 6.45 -6.38
C TYR A 191 -5.85 5.97 -5.26
N ALA A 192 -5.29 6.90 -4.46
CA ALA A 192 -4.30 6.61 -3.42
C ALA A 192 -4.66 5.43 -2.52
N GLU A 193 -5.88 5.40 -1.97
CA GLU A 193 -6.31 4.34 -1.04
C GLU A 193 -6.39 2.96 -1.71
N TYR A 194 -6.77 2.90 -2.99
CA TYR A 194 -6.77 1.65 -3.77
C TYR A 194 -5.35 1.18 -4.09
N ILE A 195 -4.43 2.12 -4.35
CA ILE A 195 -3.01 1.81 -4.58
C ILE A 195 -2.38 1.29 -3.29
N LEU A 196 -2.50 2.01 -2.18
CA LEU A 196 -1.93 1.63 -0.89
C LEU A 196 -2.45 0.27 -0.42
N SER A 197 -3.76 0.00 -0.54
CA SER A 197 -4.33 -1.30 -0.19
C SER A 197 -3.94 -2.44 -1.15
N SER A 198 -3.46 -2.13 -2.36
CA SER A 198 -2.87 -3.13 -3.26
C SER A 198 -1.43 -3.46 -2.87
N ILE A 199 -0.72 -2.52 -2.23
CA ILE A 199 0.69 -2.67 -1.85
C ILE A 199 0.80 -3.31 -0.46
N TYR A 200 0.11 -2.77 0.54
CA TYR A 200 0.32 -3.05 1.96
C TYR A 200 -0.86 -3.78 2.62
N ASN A 201 -0.56 -4.65 3.58
CA ASN A 201 -1.55 -5.32 4.42
C ASN A 201 -1.88 -4.52 5.70
N ILE A 202 -0.92 -3.78 6.25
CA ILE A 202 -1.17 -2.77 7.29
C ILE A 202 -0.35 -1.52 6.96
N TYR A 203 -0.99 -0.34 6.97
CA TYR A 203 -0.29 0.92 6.74
C TYR A 203 -0.91 2.09 7.50
N LEU A 204 -0.05 3.00 7.97
CA LEU A 204 -0.44 4.30 8.53
C LEU A 204 -0.36 5.36 7.41
N TRP A 205 -1.47 6.03 7.14
CA TRP A 205 -1.48 7.14 6.19
C TRP A 205 -2.49 8.21 6.60
N LYS A 206 -2.05 9.48 6.62
CA LYS A 206 -2.86 10.64 7.04
C LYS A 206 -3.53 10.41 8.40
N ASN A 207 -2.75 9.93 9.37
CA ASN A 207 -3.19 9.61 10.73
C ASN A 207 -4.38 8.64 10.78
N ARG A 208 -4.42 7.66 9.87
CA ARG A 208 -5.37 6.56 9.86
C ARG A 208 -4.61 5.26 9.72
N LEU A 209 -4.87 4.31 10.60
CA LEU A 209 -4.30 2.96 10.51
C LEU A 209 -5.25 2.09 9.69
N ASN A 210 -4.75 1.50 8.63
CA ASN A 210 -5.55 0.69 7.70
C ASN A 210 -5.05 -0.75 7.75
N ALA A 211 -5.94 -1.70 8.04
CA ALA A 211 -5.71 -3.13 7.95
C ALA A 211 -6.49 -3.70 6.76
N VAL A 212 -5.78 -4.33 5.82
CA VAL A 212 -6.31 -4.84 4.55
C VAL A 212 -6.36 -6.36 4.59
N PHE A 213 -7.57 -6.90 4.49
CA PHE A 213 -7.86 -8.33 4.44
C PHE A 213 -8.29 -8.69 3.02
N ASN A 214 -7.44 -9.43 2.31
CA ASN A 214 -7.72 -9.87 0.94
C ASN A 214 -8.60 -11.12 0.95
N VAL A 215 -9.76 -11.04 0.32
CA VAL A 215 -10.75 -12.11 0.17
C VAL A 215 -10.47 -12.81 -1.15
N GLU A 216 -10.00 -14.05 -1.10
CA GLU A 216 -9.63 -14.82 -2.30
C GLU A 216 -10.75 -15.71 -2.82
N LYS A 217 -11.88 -15.76 -2.11
CA LYS A 217 -13.06 -16.51 -2.57
C LYS A 217 -13.40 -16.10 -3.99
N GLU A 218 -13.66 -17.10 -4.83
CA GLU A 218 -14.24 -16.95 -6.16
C GLU A 218 -15.75 -17.21 -6.09
N GLY A 219 -16.56 -16.43 -6.82
CA GLY A 219 -18.02 -16.52 -6.82
C GLY A 219 -18.71 -15.75 -5.68
N ASP A 220 -19.90 -16.18 -5.26
CA ASP A 220 -20.72 -15.39 -4.34
C ASP A 220 -20.12 -15.27 -2.93
N ILE A 221 -20.11 -14.04 -2.42
CA ILE A 221 -19.71 -13.73 -1.05
C ILE A 221 -20.93 -13.87 -0.14
N ASP A 222 -20.81 -14.70 0.90
CA ASP A 222 -21.89 -14.86 1.87
C ASP A 222 -22.04 -13.59 2.71
N ALA A 223 -23.23 -12.97 2.66
CA ALA A 223 -23.49 -11.69 3.30
C ALA A 223 -23.41 -11.77 4.83
N ILE A 224 -23.78 -12.92 5.42
CA ILE A 224 -23.72 -13.13 6.87
C ILE A 224 -22.26 -13.30 7.30
N ALA A 225 -21.45 -14.04 6.54
CA ALA A 225 -20.02 -14.18 6.79
C ALA A 225 -19.29 -12.84 6.66
N LEU A 226 -19.57 -12.07 5.60
CA LEU A 226 -18.97 -10.75 5.41
C LEU A 226 -19.33 -9.77 6.54
N SER A 227 -20.62 -9.66 6.85
CA SER A 227 -21.09 -8.78 7.93
C SER A 227 -20.58 -9.24 9.30
N SER A 228 -20.54 -10.54 9.55
CA SER A 228 -19.97 -11.13 10.76
C SER A 228 -18.48 -10.82 10.87
N PHE A 229 -17.70 -10.96 9.81
CA PHE A 229 -16.27 -10.64 9.83
C PHE A 229 -16.05 -9.17 10.18
N ILE A 230 -16.75 -8.26 9.50
CA ILE A 230 -16.63 -6.81 9.71
C ILE A 230 -17.05 -6.43 11.14
N TYR A 231 -18.22 -6.90 11.59
CA TYR A 231 -18.76 -6.55 12.90
C TYR A 231 -17.89 -7.09 14.02
N ASN A 232 -17.55 -8.37 14.01
CA ASN A 232 -16.79 -8.97 15.10
C ASN A 232 -15.35 -8.46 15.12
N SER A 233 -14.72 -8.20 13.97
CA SER A 233 -13.38 -7.58 13.93
C SER A 233 -13.39 -6.15 14.48
N SER A 234 -14.41 -5.35 14.13
CA SER A 234 -14.55 -3.98 14.62
C SER A 234 -14.87 -3.95 16.11
N SER A 235 -15.78 -4.81 16.56
CA SER A 235 -16.14 -4.95 17.97
C SER A 235 -14.94 -5.41 18.81
N LEU A 236 -14.15 -6.34 18.30
CA LEU A 236 -12.94 -6.81 18.96
C LEU A 236 -11.93 -5.66 19.12
N ILE A 237 -11.69 -4.86 18.08
CA ILE A 237 -10.80 -3.68 18.20
C ILE A 237 -11.31 -2.72 19.29
N ASN A 238 -12.61 -2.44 19.33
CA ASN A 238 -13.21 -1.58 20.35
C ASN A 238 -13.13 -2.16 21.77
N SER A 239 -13.24 -3.49 21.92
CA SER A 239 -13.05 -4.17 23.21
C SER A 239 -11.61 -4.03 23.75
N PHE A 240 -10.64 -3.84 22.86
CA PHE A 240 -9.26 -3.58 23.26
C PHE A 240 -9.02 -2.11 23.58
N ASP A 241 -9.55 -1.18 22.79
CA ASP A 241 -9.34 0.25 23.00
C ASP A 241 -10.64 1.05 22.81
N GLU A 242 -11.27 1.37 23.94
CA GLU A 242 -12.47 2.19 23.98
C GLU A 242 -12.15 3.61 23.48
N GLY A 243 -12.96 4.12 22.54
CA GLY A 243 -12.79 5.47 21.95
C GLY A 243 -12.18 5.50 20.55
N MET A 244 -11.78 4.35 20.01
CA MET A 244 -11.40 4.24 18.60
C MET A 244 -12.63 4.19 17.69
N HIS A 245 -12.59 4.92 16.58
CA HIS A 245 -13.60 4.77 15.53
C HIS A 245 -13.06 3.83 14.45
N VAL A 246 -13.71 2.68 14.32
CA VAL A 246 -13.41 1.71 13.26
C VAL A 246 -14.43 1.86 12.14
N THR A 247 -13.94 2.10 10.93
CA THR A 247 -14.75 2.07 9.71
C THR A 247 -14.33 0.90 8.84
N ALA A 248 -15.25 0.40 8.03
CA ALA A 248 -14.95 -0.63 7.05
C ALA A 248 -15.24 -0.14 5.64
N ARG A 249 -14.31 -0.40 4.72
CA ARG A 249 -14.56 -0.31 3.27
C ARG A 249 -14.46 -1.69 2.66
N VAL A 250 -15.45 -2.04 1.86
CA VAL A 250 -15.50 -3.32 1.16
C VAL A 250 -15.51 -3.07 -0.34
N ASN A 251 -14.64 -3.76 -1.06
CA ASN A 251 -14.75 -3.89 -2.51
C ASN A 251 -15.44 -5.23 -2.79
N LEU A 252 -16.76 -5.20 -3.05
CA LEU A 252 -17.67 -6.36 -3.22
C LEU A 252 -17.39 -7.22 -4.48
N ASN A 253 -16.16 -7.21 -4.99
CA ASN A 253 -15.75 -8.10 -6.06
C ASN A 253 -15.26 -9.42 -5.47
N SER A 254 -15.33 -10.47 -6.28
CA SER A 254 -14.88 -11.81 -5.92
C SER A 254 -13.89 -12.26 -6.98
N PRO A 255 -12.57 -12.22 -6.72
CA PRO A 255 -11.91 -11.83 -5.45
C PRO A 255 -11.96 -10.31 -5.15
N GLY A 256 -11.78 -9.94 -3.88
CA GLY A 256 -11.90 -8.57 -3.40
C GLY A 256 -11.16 -8.33 -2.08
N ASN A 257 -11.44 -7.19 -1.41
CA ASN A 257 -10.85 -6.93 -0.10
C ASN A 257 -11.79 -6.21 0.87
N VAL A 258 -11.54 -6.43 2.16
CA VAL A 258 -12.14 -5.72 3.28
C VAL A 258 -11.03 -4.91 3.95
N ILE A 259 -11.25 -3.61 4.08
CA ILE A 259 -10.29 -2.68 4.69
C ILE A 259 -10.93 -2.15 5.97
N LEU A 260 -10.30 -2.42 7.11
CA LEU A 260 -10.65 -1.79 8.39
C LEU A 260 -9.75 -0.55 8.58
N THR A 261 -10.38 0.62 8.70
CA THR A 261 -9.69 1.90 8.93
C THR A 261 -10.01 2.39 10.32
N ILE A 262 -8.98 2.47 11.16
CA ILE A 262 -9.05 2.92 12.54
C ILE A 262 -8.56 4.37 12.60
N GLN A 263 -9.33 5.21 13.30
CA GLN A 263 -9.03 6.62 13.52
C GLN A 263 -9.33 7.02 14.98
N ASN A 264 -8.54 7.95 15.51
CA ASN A 264 -8.79 8.52 16.84
C ASN A 264 -9.90 9.59 16.76
N ILE A 265 -10.88 9.54 17.67
CA ILE A 265 -12.01 10.49 17.75
C ILE A 265 -11.66 11.71 18.61
N THR A 266 -10.68 11.61 19.50
CA THR A 266 -10.37 12.66 20.47
C THR A 266 -9.48 13.77 19.89
N ASN A 267 -9.78 15.02 20.22
CA ASN A 267 -9.11 16.25 19.72
C ASN A 267 -7.64 16.41 20.13
N GLU A 268 -7.04 15.43 20.81
CA GLU A 268 -5.63 15.42 21.15
C GLU A 268 -4.89 14.51 20.16
N THR A 269 -3.81 15.04 19.58
CA THR A 269 -2.94 14.41 18.58
C THR A 269 -2.17 13.22 19.16
N VAL A 270 -2.89 12.19 19.58
CA VAL A 270 -2.33 10.89 19.93
C VAL A 270 -2.14 10.12 18.64
N ASN A 271 -0.87 9.92 18.27
CA ASN A 271 -0.46 9.07 17.16
C ASN A 271 -1.11 7.68 17.35
N ILE A 272 -1.83 7.15 16.36
CA ILE A 272 -2.51 5.85 16.44
C ILE A 272 -1.51 4.72 16.73
N LEU A 273 -0.26 4.86 16.30
CA LEU A 273 0.83 3.93 16.65
C LEU A 273 1.15 3.91 18.16
N ALA A 274 0.74 4.93 18.92
CA ALA A 274 0.86 4.94 20.37
C ALA A 274 -0.21 4.11 21.08
N SER A 275 -1.30 3.72 20.39
CA SER A 275 -2.28 2.78 20.94
C SER A 275 -1.82 1.33 20.74
N HIS A 276 -1.01 0.85 21.68
CA HIS A 276 -0.61 -0.57 21.75
C HIS A 276 -1.79 -1.53 21.75
N LYS A 277 -2.92 -1.16 22.37
CA LYS A 277 -4.08 -2.03 22.48
C LYS A 277 -4.72 -2.27 21.11
N THR A 278 -4.85 -1.22 20.29
CA THR A 278 -5.31 -1.35 18.91
C THR A 278 -4.36 -2.22 18.08
N LEU A 279 -3.04 -2.02 18.22
CA LEU A 279 -2.05 -2.85 17.53
C LEU A 279 -2.13 -4.32 17.93
N LEU A 280 -2.27 -4.61 19.23
CA LEU A 280 -2.48 -5.97 19.74
C LEU A 280 -3.77 -6.59 19.19
N ALA A 281 -4.86 -5.82 19.10
CA ALA A 281 -6.12 -6.29 18.54
C ALA A 281 -5.98 -6.69 17.07
N ILE A 282 -5.26 -5.90 16.27
CA ILE A 282 -5.01 -6.21 14.86
C ILE A 282 -4.14 -7.46 14.73
N ALA A 283 -3.07 -7.57 15.52
CA ALA A 283 -2.25 -8.79 15.55
C ALA A 283 -3.11 -10.01 15.88
N PHE A 284 -3.98 -9.89 16.89
CA PHE A 284 -4.91 -10.93 17.31
C PHE A 284 -5.86 -11.38 16.19
N ILE A 285 -6.46 -10.45 15.45
CA ILE A 285 -7.29 -10.78 14.27
C ILE A 285 -6.51 -11.61 13.24
N TRP A 286 -5.26 -11.22 12.93
CA TRP A 286 -4.42 -11.99 12.00
C TRP A 286 -4.05 -13.38 12.51
N MET A 287 -3.80 -13.55 13.81
CA MET A 287 -3.63 -14.87 14.42
C MET A 287 -4.90 -15.73 14.29
N LEU A 288 -6.08 -15.16 14.50
CA LEU A 288 -7.35 -15.88 14.36
C LEU A 288 -7.57 -16.40 12.94
N ILE A 289 -7.26 -15.59 11.92
CA ILE A 289 -7.37 -15.96 10.49
C ILE A 289 -6.48 -17.17 10.16
N THR A 290 -5.28 -17.24 10.75
CA THR A 290 -4.38 -18.39 10.59
C THR A 290 -4.77 -19.61 11.42
N GLY A 291 -5.78 -19.51 12.29
CA GLY A 291 -6.15 -20.56 13.22
C GLY A 291 -5.19 -20.73 14.40
N GLY A 292 -4.36 -19.71 14.69
CA GLY A 292 -3.37 -19.75 15.77
C GLY A 292 -2.03 -20.40 15.39
N GLU A 293 -1.80 -20.67 14.10
CA GLU A 293 -0.54 -21.21 13.59
C GLU A 293 0.24 -20.12 12.83
N LEU A 294 1.28 -19.59 13.47
CA LEU A 294 2.17 -18.58 12.88
C LEU A 294 3.62 -19.01 13.11
N GLY A 295 4.20 -19.62 12.08
CA GLY A 295 5.56 -20.16 12.11
C GLY A 295 5.73 -21.22 13.22
N PRO A 296 6.71 -21.06 14.13
CA PRO A 296 6.93 -22.00 15.24
C PRO A 296 5.92 -21.85 16.38
N ILE A 297 5.12 -20.78 16.40
CA ILE A 297 4.14 -20.53 17.45
C ILE A 297 2.84 -21.23 17.05
N LYS A 298 2.43 -22.20 17.86
CA LYS A 298 1.14 -22.88 17.76
C LYS A 298 0.39 -22.72 19.07
N PHE A 299 -0.85 -22.28 18.99
CA PHE A 299 -1.76 -22.27 20.12
C PHE A 299 -2.69 -23.45 20.03
N ASN A 300 -2.83 -24.20 21.13
CA ASN A 300 -3.64 -25.42 21.12
C ASN A 300 -5.14 -25.11 21.13
N SER A 301 -5.54 -23.89 21.56
CA SER A 301 -6.93 -23.44 21.54
C SER A 301 -7.07 -21.92 21.46
N LEU A 302 -8.23 -21.45 21.00
CA LEU A 302 -8.62 -20.02 21.03
C LEU A 302 -8.62 -19.46 22.46
N LEU A 303 -9.02 -20.27 23.44
CA LEU A 303 -9.05 -19.88 24.84
C LEU A 303 -7.61 -19.67 25.39
N GLU A 304 -6.67 -20.54 25.03
CA GLU A 304 -5.26 -20.36 25.36
C GLU A 304 -4.67 -19.09 24.72
N LEU A 305 -4.99 -18.85 23.45
CA LEU A 305 -4.63 -17.62 22.74
C LEU A 305 -5.12 -16.39 23.53
N ILE A 306 -6.43 -16.33 23.82
CA ILE A 306 -7.06 -15.22 24.56
C ILE A 306 -6.46 -15.04 25.95
N MET A 307 -6.22 -16.11 26.69
CA MET A 307 -5.63 -16.02 28.04
C MET A 307 -4.21 -15.46 27.99
N LYS A 308 -3.34 -15.92 27.09
CA LYS A 308 -1.99 -15.35 26.95
C LYS A 308 -2.02 -13.89 26.50
N PHE A 309 -2.94 -13.53 25.59
CA PHE A 309 -3.12 -12.13 25.18
C PHE A 309 -3.62 -11.25 26.32
N ARG A 310 -4.52 -11.78 27.14
CA ARG A 310 -5.03 -11.06 28.31
C ARG A 310 -3.99 -10.91 29.40
N GLU A 311 -3.17 -11.93 29.65
CA GLU A 311 -2.02 -11.80 30.56
C GLU A 311 -1.09 -10.68 30.09
N GLN A 312 -0.87 -10.58 28.78
CA GLN A 312 -0.07 -9.52 28.20
C GLN A 312 -0.74 -8.14 28.31
N ASN A 313 -2.07 -8.04 28.16
CA ASN A 313 -2.84 -6.81 28.40
C ASN A 313 -2.99 -6.44 29.88
N SER A 314 -3.00 -7.41 30.80
CA SER A 314 -3.24 -7.21 32.23
C SER A 314 -1.99 -6.90 33.03
N LYS A 315 -0.81 -7.41 32.61
CA LYS A 315 0.50 -6.94 33.08
C LYS A 315 0.67 -5.42 32.89
N LEU A 316 -0.08 -4.82 31.97
CA LEU A 316 -0.10 -3.38 31.69
C LEU A 316 -1.03 -2.58 32.61
N LYS A 317 -1.92 -3.26 33.34
CA LYS A 317 -2.99 -2.66 34.17
C LYS A 317 -2.65 -2.64 35.67
N SER A 318 -1.55 -3.24 36.12
CA SER A 318 -1.29 -3.36 37.57
C SER A 318 -0.55 -2.15 38.15
N ASP A 319 -1.32 -1.11 38.48
CA ASP A 319 -1.04 -0.25 39.63
C ASP A 319 -2.20 -0.34 40.64
N LYS A 320 -1.83 -0.22 41.92
CA LYS A 320 -2.50 -0.71 43.15
C LYS A 320 -3.93 -0.21 43.46
N LEU A 321 -4.56 -0.94 44.41
CA LEU A 321 -5.83 -0.74 45.18
C LEU A 321 -7.13 -1.23 44.49
N ASP A 322 -8.06 -1.95 45.12
CA ASP A 322 -8.30 -2.34 46.52
C ASP A 322 -9.09 -3.67 46.56
N ARG A 323 -8.89 -4.47 47.63
CA ARG A 323 -8.90 -5.94 47.56
C ARG A 323 -10.25 -6.64 47.85
N GLU A 324 -10.37 -7.82 47.25
CA GLU A 324 -11.36 -8.90 47.45
C GLU A 324 -12.77 -8.74 46.86
N LEU A 325 -13.65 -7.82 47.30
CA LEU A 325 -15.01 -7.74 46.71
C LEU A 325 -15.03 -7.13 45.31
N LYS A 326 -14.27 -6.04 45.10
CA LYS A 326 -13.98 -5.53 43.76
C LYS A 326 -13.24 -6.57 42.93
N GLN A 327 -12.36 -7.38 43.52
CA GLN A 327 -11.66 -8.42 42.77
C GLN A 327 -12.57 -9.55 42.33
N ILE A 328 -13.58 -9.93 43.12
CA ILE A 328 -14.57 -10.95 42.73
C ILE A 328 -15.49 -10.42 41.62
N GLN A 329 -15.94 -9.17 41.72
CA GLN A 329 -16.77 -8.54 40.69
C GLN A 329 -15.98 -8.26 39.42
N ILE A 330 -14.75 -7.75 39.54
CA ILE A 330 -13.78 -7.65 38.44
C ILE A 330 -13.49 -9.02 37.86
N LYS A 331 -13.33 -10.09 38.65
CA LYS A 331 -13.12 -11.45 38.14
C LYS A 331 -14.33 -11.96 37.35
N LYS A 332 -15.56 -11.69 37.81
CA LYS A 332 -16.80 -12.11 37.13
C LYS A 332 -17.01 -11.33 35.82
N GLU A 333 -16.90 -10.01 35.87
CA GLU A 333 -16.94 -9.12 34.71
C GLU A 333 -15.79 -9.44 33.74
N ASN A 334 -14.62 -9.81 34.27
CA ASN A 334 -13.51 -10.30 33.49
C ASN A 334 -13.80 -11.65 32.80
N ILE A 335 -14.52 -12.57 33.44
CA ILE A 335 -14.91 -13.85 32.84
C ILE A 335 -15.92 -13.59 31.71
N GLU A 336 -16.95 -12.76 31.95
CA GLU A 336 -17.95 -12.39 30.94
C GLU A 336 -17.32 -11.70 29.73
N LEU A 337 -16.40 -10.75 29.95
CA LEU A 337 -15.58 -10.14 28.88
C LEU A 337 -14.74 -11.17 28.12
N THR A 338 -14.24 -12.22 28.79
CA THR A 338 -13.48 -13.28 28.13
C THR A 338 -14.39 -14.12 27.26
N ASP A 339 -15.56 -14.48 27.75
CA ASP A 339 -16.54 -15.26 27.01
C ASP A 339 -17.04 -14.50 25.77
N GLU A 340 -17.24 -13.19 25.87
CA GLU A 340 -17.57 -12.35 24.71
C GLU A 340 -16.43 -12.29 23.69
N MET A 341 -15.18 -12.11 24.14
CA MET A 341 -14.01 -12.14 23.26
C MET A 341 -13.82 -13.51 22.59
N VAL A 342 -14.08 -14.62 23.30
CA VAL A 342 -14.05 -15.98 22.74
C VAL A 342 -15.09 -16.11 21.62
N LYS A 343 -16.33 -15.69 21.88
CA LYS A 343 -17.41 -15.73 20.87
C LYS A 343 -17.08 -14.88 19.65
N GLN A 344 -16.53 -13.68 19.83
CA GLN A 344 -16.10 -12.83 18.72
C GLN A 344 -14.95 -13.49 17.94
N ALA A 345 -13.97 -14.04 18.63
CA ALA A 345 -12.83 -14.71 18.03
C ALA A 345 -13.24 -15.93 17.19
N GLU A 346 -14.17 -16.75 17.68
CA GLU A 346 -14.76 -17.86 16.94
C GLU A 346 -15.48 -17.38 15.68
N LYS A 347 -16.30 -16.33 15.80
CA LYS A 347 -17.01 -15.75 14.65
C LYS A 347 -16.05 -15.17 13.61
N ILE A 348 -14.97 -14.51 14.02
CA ILE A 348 -13.93 -14.01 13.11
C ILE A 348 -13.27 -15.19 12.39
N LYS A 349 -12.87 -16.23 13.12
CA LYS A 349 -12.25 -17.42 12.52
C LYS A 349 -13.17 -18.07 11.47
N VAL A 350 -14.41 -18.40 11.85
CA VAL A 350 -15.39 -19.05 10.96
C VAL A 350 -15.71 -18.17 9.74
N SER A 351 -15.94 -16.86 9.95
CA SER A 351 -16.22 -15.96 8.83
C SER A 351 -15.02 -15.77 7.91
N SER A 352 -13.80 -15.70 8.46
CA SER A 352 -12.57 -15.58 7.65
C SER A 352 -12.33 -16.79 6.76
N GLU A 353 -12.65 -18.00 7.24
CA GLU A 353 -12.57 -19.24 6.47
C GLU A 353 -13.62 -19.28 5.36
N SER A 354 -14.87 -18.90 5.67
CA SER A 354 -15.95 -18.79 4.69
C SER A 354 -15.66 -17.77 3.58
N LEU A 355 -15.00 -16.66 3.93
CA LEU A 355 -14.56 -15.62 3.01
C LEU A 355 -13.24 -15.97 2.28
N GLN A 356 -12.57 -17.07 2.65
CA GLN A 356 -11.25 -17.42 2.13
C GLN A 356 -10.27 -16.23 2.21
N ILE A 357 -10.17 -15.62 3.40
CA ILE A 357 -9.19 -14.54 3.60
C ILE A 357 -7.79 -15.11 3.44
N ASN A 358 -6.95 -14.45 2.63
CA ASN A 358 -5.59 -14.89 2.33
C ASN A 358 -4.78 -15.06 3.63
N LYS A 359 -4.48 -16.31 3.98
CA LYS A 359 -3.74 -16.64 5.21
C LYS A 359 -2.24 -16.35 5.09
N ASP A 360 -1.68 -16.36 3.88
CA ASP A 360 -0.27 -16.05 3.65
C ASP A 360 0.06 -14.57 3.90
N ASP A 361 -0.92 -13.67 3.80
CA ASP A 361 -0.76 -12.27 4.18
C ASP A 361 -0.44 -12.09 5.66
N ALA A 362 -0.87 -13.02 6.53
CA ALA A 362 -0.53 -12.98 7.95
C ALA A 362 1.00 -13.04 8.19
N LYS A 363 1.75 -13.77 7.35
CA LYS A 363 3.23 -13.83 7.42
C LYS A 363 3.88 -12.51 7.04
N LYS A 364 3.23 -11.71 6.20
CA LYS A 364 3.69 -10.37 5.81
C LYS A 364 3.33 -9.34 6.87
N VAL A 365 2.31 -9.61 7.68
CA VAL A 365 1.85 -8.72 8.74
C VAL A 365 2.60 -8.94 10.04
N ILE A 366 2.76 -10.19 10.48
CA ILE A 366 3.34 -10.51 11.79
C ILE A 366 4.81 -10.92 11.61
N ASN A 367 5.72 -10.08 12.09
CA ASN A 367 7.16 -10.31 12.06
C ASN A 367 7.63 -11.10 13.29
N LEU A 368 7.64 -12.42 13.16
CA LEU A 368 8.07 -13.34 14.22
C LEU A 368 9.60 -13.32 14.47
N ASN A 369 10.40 -12.78 13.54
CA ASN A 369 11.85 -12.69 13.71
C ASN A 369 12.24 -11.64 14.76
N SER A 370 11.44 -10.58 14.89
CA SER A 370 11.59 -9.57 15.95
C SER A 370 11.47 -10.13 17.39
N TYR A 371 10.98 -11.38 17.53
CA TYR A 371 10.79 -12.07 18.80
C TYR A 371 11.89 -13.10 19.10
N ARG A 372 12.73 -13.47 18.12
CA ARG A 372 13.77 -14.51 18.27
C ARG A 372 15.10 -13.97 18.79
N ASP A 373 15.41 -12.71 18.53
CA ASP A 373 16.68 -12.08 18.95
C ASP A 373 16.79 -11.86 20.48
N GLU A 374 15.81 -12.28 21.28
CA GLU A 374 15.82 -12.14 22.75
C GLU A 374 15.87 -13.48 23.52
N LYS A 375 16.03 -14.63 22.84
CA LYS A 375 16.25 -15.91 23.55
C LYS A 375 17.72 -16.28 23.73
N ASP A 376 18.63 -15.53 23.12
CA ASP A 376 20.08 -15.79 23.13
C ASP A 376 20.90 -14.72 23.90
N ASP A 377 20.26 -13.80 24.64
CA ASP A 377 20.93 -12.83 25.53
C ASP A 377 20.45 -12.92 27.00
#